data_AF-A0AAE0Z277-F1
#
_entry.id   AF-A0AAE0Z277-F1
#
_cell.length_a   1.000
_cell.length_b   1.000
_cell.length_c   1.000
_cell.angle_alpha   90.00
_cell.angle_beta   90.00
_cell.angle_gamma   90.00
#
_symmetry.space_group_name_H-M   'P 1'
#
loop_
_entity.id
_entity.type
_entity.pdbx_description
1 polymer ?
#
loop_
_entity_poly.entity_id
_entity_poly.type
_entity_poly.pdbx_seq_one_letter_code
_entity_poly.pdbx_strand_id
1 'polypeptide(L)'
;MRNNFDVGAKNQIHENVRRMREIQRRCRQKEEQKKEPVKILWKSEKYSNTESKIKQDVQKPQTPRPGSANFLRAHSRAGPPVRLESRPCTPEVAEISVPPAASAGDVKLVRNNFDFIKVNGMNAKRHTTQRPPSAASIDCYRRRQEELLSHHQFGEVPNYLRKRNQSWREEQEERVRNTPDPAMPPNHRQLPESERTDTLNLLTQKQTDVIGQIQRLPIGADTMRVKQHRQSLEKQLGEVEEAIKIFSRPKVFVRVET
;
A
#
# COMPACT_ATOMS: atom_id res chain seq x y z
N MET A 1 -77.50 -24.91 -37.15
CA MET A 1 -76.07 -24.77 -36.79
C MET A 1 -76.00 -24.58 -35.28
N ARG A 2 -75.45 -25.55 -34.53
CA ARG A 2 -75.33 -25.43 -33.06
C ARG A 2 -73.97 -24.80 -32.74
N ASN A 3 -74.00 -23.63 -32.10
CA ASN A 3 -72.83 -22.90 -31.65
C ASN A 3 -72.30 -23.52 -30.37
N ASN A 4 -71.19 -24.24 -30.45
CA ASN A 4 -70.44 -24.75 -29.30
C ASN A 4 -69.29 -23.80 -28.99
N PHE A 5 -69.53 -22.78 -28.17
CA PHE A 5 -68.48 -22.02 -27.50
C PHE A 5 -68.77 -22.03 -26.00
N ASP A 6 -68.45 -23.16 -25.38
CA ASP A 6 -68.39 -23.27 -23.92
C ASP A 6 -67.00 -22.79 -23.48
N VAL A 7 -66.87 -21.49 -23.22
CA VAL A 7 -65.67 -20.91 -22.61
C VAL A 7 -65.80 -21.04 -21.11
N GLY A 8 -65.60 -22.26 -20.61
CA GLY A 8 -65.53 -22.52 -19.17
C GLY A 8 -64.50 -21.59 -18.51
N ALA A 9 -64.93 -20.85 -17.50
CA ALA A 9 -64.09 -19.93 -16.74
C ALA A 9 -62.83 -20.67 -16.25
N LYS A 10 -61.67 -20.29 -16.76
CA LYS A 10 -60.38 -20.89 -16.37
C LYS A 10 -60.19 -20.69 -14.87
N ASN A 11 -60.10 -21.81 -14.14
CA ASN A 11 -59.83 -21.81 -12.70
C ASN A 11 -58.40 -21.37 -12.42
N GLN A 12 -58.15 -20.05 -12.43
CA GLN A 12 -56.84 -19.43 -12.23
C GLN A 12 -56.18 -19.83 -10.91
N ILE A 13 -56.97 -20.12 -9.88
CA ILE A 13 -56.48 -20.64 -8.59
C ILE A 13 -55.79 -21.99 -8.78
N HIS A 14 -56.42 -22.90 -9.53
CA HIS A 14 -55.86 -24.23 -9.79
C HIS A 14 -54.61 -24.15 -10.68
N GLU A 15 -54.62 -23.25 -11.67
CA GLU A 15 -53.48 -22.98 -12.55
C GLU A 15 -52.29 -22.38 -11.79
N ASN A 16 -52.55 -21.44 -10.88
CA ASN A 16 -51.52 -20.87 -10.00
C ASN A 16 -50.94 -21.91 -9.04
N VAL A 17 -51.77 -22.78 -8.45
CA VAL A 17 -51.29 -23.88 -7.61
C VAL A 17 -50.44 -24.87 -8.42
N ARG A 18 -50.86 -25.21 -9.64
CA ARG A 18 -50.08 -26.07 -10.54
C ARG A 18 -48.73 -25.44 -10.87
N ARG A 19 -48.72 -24.15 -11.24
CA ARG A 19 -47.52 -23.37 -11.53
C ARG A 19 -46.57 -23.28 -10.32
N MET A 20 -47.11 -23.05 -9.12
CA MET A 20 -46.33 -23.01 -7.88
C MET A 20 -45.66 -24.36 -7.59
N ARG A 21 -46.39 -25.47 -7.75
CA ARG A 21 -45.84 -26.82 -7.56
C ARG A 21 -44.76 -27.14 -8.61
N GLU A 22 -44.94 -26.67 -9.83
CA GLU A 22 -43.97 -26.84 -10.92
C GLU A 22 -42.68 -26.04 -10.68
N ILE A 23 -42.79 -24.80 -10.18
CA ILE A 23 -41.64 -23.99 -9.74
C ILE A 23 -40.90 -24.69 -8.60
N GLN A 24 -41.61 -25.19 -7.59
CA GLN A 24 -41.00 -25.91 -6.46
C GLN A 24 -40.26 -27.18 -6.92
N ARG A 25 -40.85 -27.95 -7.83
CA ARG A 25 -40.21 -29.14 -8.43
C ARG A 25 -38.94 -28.77 -9.19
N ARG A 26 -38.99 -27.71 -10.02
CA ARG A 26 -37.84 -27.22 -10.78
C ARG A 26 -36.72 -26.70 -9.88
N CYS A 27 -37.04 -26.03 -8.78
CA CYS A 27 -36.06 -25.58 -7.80
C CYS A 27 -35.38 -26.76 -7.10
N ARG A 28 -36.14 -27.77 -6.66
CA ARG A 28 -35.60 -28.98 -6.04
C ARG A 28 -34.66 -29.74 -6.98
N GLN A 29 -35.04 -29.90 -8.25
CA GLN A 29 -34.18 -30.51 -9.27
C GLN A 29 -32.89 -29.70 -9.50
N LYS A 30 -32.95 -28.36 -9.51
CA LYS A 30 -31.76 -27.51 -9.62
C LYS A 30 -30.85 -27.63 -8.40
N GLU A 31 -31.39 -27.79 -7.19
CA GLU A 31 -30.60 -28.02 -5.98
C GLU A 31 -29.93 -29.40 -6.01
N GLU A 32 -30.62 -30.44 -6.48
CA GLU A 32 -30.06 -31.77 -6.69
C GLU A 32 -28.93 -31.77 -7.72
N GLN A 33 -29.09 -31.04 -8.84
CA GLN A 33 -28.01 -30.84 -9.82
C GLN A 33 -26.83 -30.04 -9.25
N LYS A 34 -27.08 -29.09 -8.33
CA LYS A 34 -26.02 -28.33 -7.65
C LYS A 34 -25.29 -29.11 -6.56
N LYS A 35 -25.78 -30.28 -6.15
CA LYS A 35 -25.07 -31.18 -5.22
C LYS A 35 -23.92 -31.92 -5.88
N GLU A 36 -23.76 -31.80 -7.21
CA GLU A 36 -22.50 -32.16 -7.84
C GLU A 36 -21.38 -31.27 -7.25
N PRO A 37 -20.32 -31.86 -6.68
CA PRO A 37 -19.25 -31.08 -6.10
C PRO A 37 -18.71 -30.15 -7.18
N VAL A 38 -18.61 -28.86 -6.84
CA VAL A 38 -18.04 -27.83 -7.73
C VAL A 38 -16.78 -28.41 -8.36
N LYS A 39 -16.75 -28.46 -9.70
CA LYS A 39 -15.62 -28.95 -10.49
C LYS A 39 -14.34 -28.42 -9.85
N ILE A 40 -13.56 -29.36 -9.30
CA ILE A 40 -12.29 -29.06 -8.64
C ILE A 40 -11.48 -28.29 -9.67
N LEU A 41 -11.08 -27.05 -9.33
CA LEU A 41 -10.13 -26.26 -10.14
C LEU A 41 -9.02 -27.20 -10.60
N TRP A 42 -8.62 -27.08 -11.87
CA TRP A 42 -7.56 -27.92 -12.44
C TRP A 42 -6.40 -28.01 -11.44
N LYS A 43 -6.07 -29.22 -11.00
CA LYS A 43 -4.89 -29.49 -10.18
C LYS A 43 -3.88 -30.09 -11.13
N SER A 44 -2.76 -29.42 -11.33
CA SER A 44 -1.67 -29.98 -12.12
C SER A 44 -1.23 -31.31 -11.49
N GLU A 45 -0.94 -32.30 -12.33
CA GLU A 45 -0.54 -33.66 -11.91
C GLU A 45 0.64 -33.67 -10.92
N LYS A 46 1.53 -32.66 -11.06
CA LYS A 46 2.65 -32.35 -10.17
C LYS A 46 2.29 -32.23 -8.68
N TYR A 47 1.05 -31.86 -8.35
CA TYR A 47 0.61 -31.60 -6.98
C TYR A 47 -0.60 -32.48 -6.56
N SER A 48 -0.85 -33.56 -7.31
CA SER A 48 -1.92 -34.53 -6.98
C SER A 48 -1.68 -35.23 -5.63
N ASN A 49 -0.43 -35.60 -5.36
CA ASN A 49 -0.01 -36.34 -4.17
C ASN A 49 0.55 -35.44 -3.05
N THR A 50 0.57 -34.12 -3.23
CA THR A 50 1.02 -33.20 -2.18
C THR A 50 -0.11 -32.92 -1.21
N GLU A 51 -0.01 -33.47 -0.01
CA GLU A 51 -0.95 -33.19 1.06
C GLU A 51 -0.92 -31.70 1.46
N SER A 52 -2.07 -31.15 1.85
CA SER A 52 -2.13 -29.77 2.33
C SER A 52 -1.29 -29.61 3.59
N LYS A 53 -0.43 -28.57 3.63
CA LYS A 53 0.35 -28.22 4.83
C LYS A 53 -0.54 -28.01 6.05
N ILE A 54 -1.76 -27.53 5.84
CA ILE A 54 -2.76 -27.35 6.92
C ILE A 54 -3.16 -28.71 7.51
N LYS A 55 -3.33 -29.74 6.67
CA LYS A 55 -3.64 -31.11 7.13
C LYS A 55 -2.49 -31.66 7.98
N GLN A 56 -1.25 -31.39 7.58
CA GLN A 56 -0.07 -31.78 8.35
C GLN A 56 0.01 -31.05 9.70
N ASP A 57 -0.31 -29.76 9.74
CA ASP A 57 -0.26 -28.98 10.99
C ASP A 57 -1.39 -29.33 11.97
N VAL A 58 -2.56 -29.75 11.47
CA VAL A 58 -3.67 -30.23 12.31
C VAL A 58 -3.39 -31.62 12.88
N GLN A 59 -2.67 -32.49 12.15
CA GLN A 59 -2.34 -33.84 12.59
C GLN A 59 -1.11 -33.91 13.51
N LYS A 60 -0.30 -32.84 13.60
CA LYS A 60 0.83 -32.81 14.53
C LYS A 60 0.31 -32.82 15.97
N PRO A 61 0.66 -33.84 16.78
CA PRO A 61 0.37 -33.81 18.21
C PRO A 61 1.06 -32.60 18.83
N GLN A 62 0.37 -31.88 19.73
CA GLN A 62 0.98 -30.78 20.46
C GLN A 62 2.13 -31.32 21.31
N THR A 63 3.36 -30.95 20.96
CA THR A 63 4.54 -31.33 21.74
C THR A 63 4.46 -30.72 23.14
N PRO A 64 4.76 -31.47 24.23
CA PRO A 64 4.84 -30.89 25.57
C PRO A 64 5.84 -29.73 25.58
N ARG A 65 5.44 -28.60 26.17
CA ARG A 65 6.29 -27.40 26.19
C ARG A 65 7.52 -27.63 27.09
N PRO A 66 8.76 -27.47 26.59
CA PRO A 66 9.94 -27.53 27.44
C PRO A 66 9.94 -26.34 28.41
N GLY A 67 10.05 -26.61 29.71
CA GLY A 67 10.07 -25.61 30.79
C GLY A 67 11.40 -24.85 30.91
N SER A 68 12.32 -24.99 29.96
CA SER A 68 13.63 -24.32 29.99
C SER A 68 13.56 -23.00 29.23
N ALA A 69 13.57 -21.94 30.02
CA ALA A 69 13.70 -20.53 29.65
C ALA A 69 14.85 -20.24 28.66
N ASN A 70 14.58 -19.36 27.69
CA ASN A 70 15.49 -18.32 27.12
C ASN A 70 15.13 -17.85 25.69
N PHE A 71 14.00 -18.28 25.11
CA PHE A 71 13.54 -17.72 23.84
C PHE A 71 12.44 -16.66 24.06
N LEU A 72 12.51 -15.55 23.31
CA LEU A 72 11.51 -14.48 23.34
C LEU A 72 10.13 -15.02 22.98
N ARG A 73 9.17 -14.83 23.89
CA ARG A 73 7.78 -15.30 23.74
C ARG A 73 6.97 -14.25 23.00
N ALA A 74 5.97 -14.68 22.23
CA ALA A 74 4.93 -13.74 21.77
C ALA A 74 4.35 -12.99 22.98
N HIS A 75 4.35 -11.66 22.90
CA HIS A 75 3.95 -10.72 23.96
C HIS A 75 4.88 -10.58 25.18
N SER A 76 6.08 -11.17 25.23
CA SER A 76 6.99 -10.99 26.38
C SER A 76 7.61 -9.60 26.52
N ARG A 77 7.56 -8.78 25.46
CA ARG A 77 8.01 -7.38 25.46
C ARG A 77 6.86 -6.38 25.41
N ALA A 78 5.61 -6.84 25.51
CA ALA A 78 4.51 -5.92 25.76
C ALA A 78 4.68 -5.44 27.20
N GLY A 79 4.95 -4.15 27.38
CA GLY A 79 4.98 -3.53 28.71
C GLY A 79 3.66 -3.76 29.46
N PRO A 80 3.60 -3.47 30.76
CA PRO A 80 2.36 -3.55 31.51
C PRO A 80 1.25 -2.79 30.77
N PRO A 81 0.00 -3.29 30.78
CA PRO A 81 -1.08 -2.63 30.06
C PRO A 81 -1.13 -1.17 30.51
N VAL A 82 -0.85 -0.27 29.56
CA VAL A 82 -0.99 1.16 29.79
C VAL A 82 -2.46 1.35 30.15
N ARG A 83 -2.75 1.74 31.40
CA ARG A 83 -4.05 2.29 31.74
C ARG A 83 -4.23 3.47 30.81
N LEU A 84 -5.09 3.31 29.81
CA LEU A 84 -5.53 4.41 28.96
C LEU A 84 -6.26 5.37 29.89
N GLU A 85 -5.53 6.30 30.51
CA GLU A 85 -6.14 7.57 30.86
C GLU A 85 -6.66 8.14 29.54
N SER A 86 -7.95 8.46 29.55
CA SER A 86 -8.73 8.90 28.40
C SER A 86 -7.89 9.81 27.51
N ARG A 87 -7.68 9.37 26.27
CA ARG A 87 -6.99 10.15 25.24
C ARG A 87 -7.59 11.57 25.23
N PRO A 88 -6.80 12.66 25.20
CA PRO A 88 -7.33 14.04 25.17
C PRO A 88 -8.07 14.39 23.87
N CYS A 89 -8.30 13.41 22.99
CA CYS A 89 -8.98 13.56 21.72
C CYS A 89 -9.86 12.32 21.47
N THR A 90 -10.89 12.16 22.28
CA THR A 90 -12.11 11.50 21.80
C THR A 90 -12.86 12.52 20.95
N PRO A 91 -13.29 12.19 19.72
CA PRO A 91 -14.23 13.05 19.01
C PRO A 91 -15.46 13.22 19.90
N GLU A 92 -16.04 14.41 19.91
CA GLU A 92 -17.28 14.71 20.61
C GLU A 92 -18.38 13.84 20.00
N VAL A 93 -18.55 12.63 20.52
CA VAL A 93 -19.65 11.75 20.14
C VAL A 93 -20.85 12.38 20.78
N ALA A 94 -21.63 13.14 19.99
CA ALA A 94 -22.98 13.51 20.39
C ALA A 94 -23.63 12.23 20.93
N GLU A 95 -23.97 12.21 22.21
CA GLU A 95 -24.45 11.02 22.89
C GLU A 95 -25.76 10.57 22.26
N ILE A 96 -25.69 9.72 21.24
CA ILE A 96 -26.86 9.00 20.73
C ILE A 96 -27.10 7.85 21.71
N SER A 97 -27.55 8.23 22.90
CA SER A 97 -28.06 7.31 23.90
C SER A 97 -29.41 6.79 23.42
N VAL A 98 -29.64 5.48 23.59
CA VAL A 98 -30.95 4.89 23.37
C VAL A 98 -31.92 5.62 24.31
N PRO A 99 -33.06 6.15 23.81
CA PRO A 99 -33.99 6.88 24.66
C PRO A 99 -34.43 5.99 25.84
N PRO A 100 -34.62 6.56 27.05
CA PRO A 100 -35.07 5.82 28.22
C PRO A 100 -36.29 4.95 27.92
N ALA A 101 -36.41 3.78 28.55
CA ALA A 101 -37.58 2.91 28.34
C ALA A 101 -38.92 3.60 28.65
N ALA A 102 -38.92 4.59 29.54
CA ALA A 102 -40.07 5.45 29.83
C ALA A 102 -40.51 6.31 28.63
N SER A 103 -39.60 6.65 27.72
CA SER A 103 -39.89 7.38 26.48
C SER A 103 -40.71 6.55 25.48
N ALA A 104 -40.76 5.22 25.65
CA ALA A 104 -41.57 4.33 24.81
C ALA A 104 -43.05 4.30 25.19
N GLY A 105 -43.43 4.81 26.37
CA GLY A 105 -44.82 4.81 26.85
C GLY A 105 -45.71 5.81 26.13
N ASP A 106 -45.12 6.90 25.62
CA ASP A 106 -45.84 8.02 25.02
C ASP A 106 -45.39 8.19 23.56
N VAL A 107 -45.72 7.20 22.71
CA VAL A 107 -45.49 7.28 21.27
C VAL A 107 -46.43 8.34 20.69
N LYS A 108 -46.03 9.60 20.75
CA LYS A 108 -46.63 10.67 19.96
C LYS A 108 -46.28 10.40 18.52
N LEU A 109 -47.09 9.58 17.85
CA LEU A 109 -47.10 9.51 16.40
C LEU A 109 -47.27 10.95 15.93
N VAL A 110 -46.21 11.52 15.37
CA VAL A 110 -46.26 12.81 14.69
C VAL A 110 -47.11 12.58 13.44
N ARG A 111 -48.42 12.53 13.64
CA ARG A 111 -49.42 12.63 12.58
C ARG A 111 -49.38 14.08 12.17
N ASN A 112 -48.38 14.43 11.37
CA ASN A 112 -48.44 15.66 10.61
C ASN A 112 -49.79 15.63 9.89
N ASN A 113 -50.61 16.66 10.10
CA ASN A 113 -51.95 16.75 9.51
C ASN A 113 -51.83 17.11 8.01
N PHE A 114 -51.09 16.28 7.27
CA PHE A 114 -50.95 16.39 5.83
C PHE A 114 -52.13 15.69 5.19
N ASP A 115 -52.84 16.44 4.36
CA ASP A 115 -53.82 15.86 3.44
C ASP A 115 -53.07 15.08 2.35
N PHE A 116 -52.86 13.80 2.60
CA PHE A 116 -52.19 12.90 1.67
C PHE A 116 -52.94 12.78 0.35
N ILE A 117 -54.27 12.99 0.32
CA ILE A 117 -55.06 12.95 -0.91
C ILE A 117 -54.67 14.15 -1.78
N LYS A 118 -54.57 15.33 -1.19
CA LYS A 118 -54.13 16.55 -1.89
C LYS A 118 -52.68 16.49 -2.34
N VAL A 119 -51.77 16.03 -1.47
CA VAL A 119 -50.33 15.88 -1.81
C VAL A 119 -50.14 14.86 -2.93
N ASN A 120 -50.79 13.70 -2.84
CA ASN A 120 -50.72 12.67 -3.88
C ASN A 120 -51.37 13.15 -5.17
N GLY A 121 -52.47 13.90 -5.11
CA GLY A 121 -53.10 14.51 -6.28
C GLY A 121 -52.18 15.53 -6.97
N MET A 122 -51.50 16.39 -6.20
CA MET A 122 -50.52 17.33 -6.76
C MET A 122 -49.30 16.62 -7.35
N ASN A 123 -48.77 15.60 -6.67
CA ASN A 123 -47.68 14.78 -7.19
C ASN A 123 -48.09 14.00 -8.45
N ALA A 124 -49.31 13.45 -8.48
CA ALA A 124 -49.88 12.79 -9.65
C ALA A 124 -50.17 13.78 -10.80
N LYS A 125 -50.35 15.08 -10.53
CA LYS A 125 -50.42 16.08 -11.60
C LYS A 125 -49.05 16.50 -12.12
N ARG A 126 -48.04 16.50 -11.26
CA ARG A 126 -46.66 16.95 -11.56
C ARG A 126 -45.75 15.85 -12.10
N HIS A 127 -46.05 14.59 -11.82
CA HIS A 127 -45.25 13.49 -12.37
C HIS A 127 -45.39 13.47 -13.89
N THR A 128 -44.27 13.56 -14.59
CA THR A 128 -44.22 13.30 -16.02
C THR A 128 -43.92 11.83 -16.21
N THR A 129 -44.77 11.11 -16.96
CA THR A 129 -44.44 9.74 -17.35
C THR A 129 -43.23 9.79 -18.28
N GLN A 130 -42.09 9.30 -17.79
CA GLN A 130 -40.89 9.16 -18.62
C GLN A 130 -41.22 8.11 -19.68
N ARG A 131 -41.32 8.54 -20.94
CA ARG A 131 -41.46 7.61 -22.06
C ARG A 131 -40.19 6.78 -22.16
N PRO A 132 -40.29 5.46 -22.45
CA PRO A 132 -39.09 4.69 -22.75
C PRO A 132 -38.35 5.37 -23.92
N PRO A 133 -37.00 5.37 -23.91
CA PRO A 133 -36.24 5.98 -24.97
C PRO A 133 -36.65 5.37 -26.31
N SER A 134 -36.81 6.22 -27.34
CA SER A 134 -37.13 5.75 -28.68
C SER A 134 -36.02 4.82 -29.20
N ALA A 135 -36.32 3.97 -30.18
CA ALA A 135 -35.31 3.12 -30.81
C ALA A 135 -34.09 3.93 -31.28
N ALA A 136 -34.32 5.10 -31.89
CA ALA A 136 -33.27 6.02 -32.28
C ALA A 136 -32.46 6.57 -31.09
N SER A 137 -33.11 6.84 -29.95
CA SER A 137 -32.41 7.24 -28.73
C SER A 137 -31.52 6.12 -28.19
N ILE A 138 -32.02 4.88 -28.17
CA ILE A 138 -31.25 3.70 -27.75
C ILE A 138 -30.03 3.49 -28.67
N ASP A 139 -30.20 3.64 -29.98
CA ASP A 139 -29.10 3.49 -30.94
C ASP A 139 -28.06 4.61 -30.79
N CYS A 140 -28.48 5.85 -30.51
CA CYS A 140 -27.56 6.95 -30.16
C CYS A 140 -26.77 6.65 -28.89
N TYR A 141 -27.41 6.09 -27.86
CA TYR A 141 -26.71 5.67 -26.64
C TYR A 141 -25.70 4.55 -26.92
N ARG A 142 -26.07 3.54 -27.72
CA ARG A 142 -25.17 2.45 -28.09
C ARG A 142 -23.94 2.96 -28.85
N ARG A 143 -24.14 3.81 -29.85
CA ARG A 143 -23.03 4.40 -30.63
C ARG A 143 -22.08 5.22 -29.76
N ARG A 144 -22.61 6.02 -28.83
CA ARG A 144 -21.78 6.77 -27.87
C ARG A 144 -20.98 5.85 -26.96
N GLN A 145 -21.55 4.72 -26.53
CA GLN A 145 -20.83 3.74 -25.73
C GLN A 145 -19.71 3.07 -26.53
N GLU A 146 -19.97 2.69 -27.78
CA GLU A 146 -18.97 2.12 -28.69
C GLU A 146 -17.81 3.10 -28.95
N GLU A 147 -18.11 4.38 -29.15
CA GLU A 147 -17.11 5.44 -29.31
C GLU A 147 -16.23 5.59 -28.06
N LEU A 148 -16.82 5.62 -26.86
CA LEU A 148 -16.08 5.68 -25.60
C LEU A 148 -15.17 4.45 -25.39
N LEU A 149 -15.64 3.27 -25.75
CA LEU A 149 -14.86 2.03 -25.69
C LEU A 149 -13.72 2.01 -26.70
N SER A 150 -13.93 2.58 -27.89
CA SER A 150 -12.89 2.69 -28.93
C SER A 150 -11.72 3.58 -28.51
N HIS A 151 -11.94 4.58 -27.67
CA HIS A 151 -10.88 5.47 -27.17
C HIS A 151 -10.15 4.94 -25.93
N HIS A 152 -10.67 3.88 -25.29
CA HIS A 152 -10.07 3.31 -24.09
C HIS A 152 -9.04 2.23 -24.45
N GLN A 153 -7.76 2.51 -24.20
CA GLN A 153 -6.70 1.52 -24.36
C GLN A 153 -6.63 0.60 -23.13
N PHE A 154 -7.00 -0.66 -23.30
CA PHE A 154 -6.92 -1.66 -22.23
C PHE A 154 -5.46 -1.92 -21.85
N GLY A 155 -5.19 -2.00 -20.54
CA GLY A 155 -3.85 -2.25 -20.00
C GLY A 155 -3.02 -0.99 -19.76
N GLU A 156 -3.47 0.19 -20.20
CA GLU A 156 -2.82 1.44 -19.82
C GLU A 156 -3.15 1.82 -18.37
N VAL A 157 -2.14 2.27 -17.63
CA VAL A 157 -2.32 2.79 -16.27
C VAL A 157 -3.03 4.15 -16.34
N PRO A 158 -4.18 4.32 -15.66
CA PRO A 158 -4.91 5.57 -15.65
C PRO A 158 -4.05 6.80 -15.28
N ASN A 159 -4.36 7.93 -15.92
CA ASN A 159 -3.64 9.20 -15.75
C ASN A 159 -3.37 9.59 -14.29
N TYR A 160 -4.35 9.40 -13.41
CA TYR A 160 -4.24 9.78 -12.00
C TYR A 160 -3.19 8.94 -11.25
N LEU A 161 -3.04 7.65 -11.59
CA LEU A 161 -2.01 6.79 -11.01
C LEU A 161 -0.62 7.16 -11.52
N ARG A 162 -0.50 7.51 -12.82
CA ARG A 162 0.78 8.00 -13.37
C ARG A 162 1.25 9.26 -12.65
N LYS A 163 0.34 10.24 -12.48
CA LYS A 163 0.60 11.47 -11.73
C LYS A 163 0.95 11.20 -10.26
N ARG A 164 0.24 10.28 -9.61
CA ARG A 164 0.51 9.91 -8.21
C ARG A 164 1.88 9.23 -8.05
N ASN A 165 2.23 8.32 -8.95
CA ASN A 165 3.55 7.68 -8.93
C ASN A 165 4.67 8.70 -9.15
N GLN A 166 4.44 9.68 -10.02
CA GLN A 166 5.37 10.80 -10.21
C GLN A 166 5.52 11.62 -8.93
N SER A 167 4.42 12.04 -8.30
CA SER A 167 4.49 12.80 -7.04
C SER A 167 5.21 12.05 -5.93
N TRP A 168 5.03 10.72 -5.85
CA TRP A 168 5.75 9.90 -4.88
C TRP A 168 7.24 9.84 -5.19
N ARG A 169 7.62 9.77 -6.47
CA ARG A 169 9.04 9.80 -6.87
C ARG A 169 9.69 11.12 -6.46
N GLU A 170 9.04 12.24 -6.76
CA GLU A 170 9.50 13.58 -6.40
C GLU A 170 9.65 13.71 -4.87
N GLU A 171 8.66 13.27 -4.10
CA GLU A 171 8.73 13.30 -2.63
C GLU A 171 9.85 12.40 -2.08
N GLN A 172 10.05 11.20 -2.65
CA GLN A 172 11.16 10.32 -2.24
C GLN A 172 12.52 10.94 -2.56
N GLU A 173 12.68 11.57 -3.71
CA GLU A 173 13.92 12.28 -4.08
C GLU A 173 14.20 13.45 -3.12
N GLU A 174 13.18 14.23 -2.77
CA GLU A 174 13.31 15.32 -1.80
C GLU A 174 13.66 14.81 -0.40
N ARG A 175 13.05 13.70 0.05
CA ARG A 175 13.41 13.05 1.31
C ARG A 175 14.85 12.56 1.29
N VAL A 176 15.31 11.95 0.21
CA VAL A 176 16.70 11.47 0.08
C VAL A 176 17.68 12.66 0.08
N ARG A 177 17.36 13.77 -0.60
CA ARG A 177 18.19 14.99 -0.59
C ARG A 177 18.29 15.62 0.80
N ASN A 178 17.18 15.65 1.53
CA ASN A 178 17.10 16.28 2.85
C ASN A 178 17.60 15.38 3.97
N THR A 179 17.63 14.06 3.78
CA THR A 179 18.16 13.13 4.77
C THR A 179 19.69 13.28 4.80
N PRO A 180 20.28 13.84 5.87
CA PRO A 180 21.73 13.91 5.98
C PRO A 180 22.31 12.48 5.99
N ASP A 181 23.47 12.29 5.38
CA ASP A 181 24.14 10.98 5.37
C ASP A 181 24.31 10.50 6.83
N PRO A 182 23.82 9.30 7.20
CA PRO A 182 23.94 8.80 8.57
C PRO A 182 25.40 8.66 9.04
N ALA A 183 26.36 8.62 8.11
CA ALA A 183 27.78 8.61 8.42
C ALA A 183 28.39 10.00 8.65
N MET A 184 27.65 11.09 8.39
CA MET A 184 28.15 12.47 8.54
C MET A 184 28.19 12.87 10.02
N PRO A 185 29.38 13.13 10.59
CA PRO A 185 29.47 13.55 11.98
C PRO A 185 28.88 14.96 12.20
N PRO A 186 28.42 15.30 13.42
CA PRO A 186 27.97 16.64 13.75
C PRO A 186 29.04 17.69 13.47
N ASN A 187 28.64 18.89 13.01
CA ASN A 187 29.55 20.01 12.65
C ASN A 187 30.57 19.69 11.54
N HIS A 188 30.28 18.68 10.71
CA HIS A 188 31.05 18.39 9.52
C HIS A 188 30.20 18.64 8.27
N ARG A 189 30.88 19.01 7.19
CA ARG A 189 30.30 19.15 5.85
C ARG A 189 31.01 18.21 4.89
N GLN A 190 30.27 17.59 3.98
CA GLN A 190 30.86 16.82 2.89
C GLN A 190 31.63 17.76 1.95
N LEU A 191 32.89 17.43 1.69
CA LEU A 191 33.72 18.15 0.73
C LEU A 191 33.21 17.87 -0.70
N PRO A 192 32.93 18.91 -1.52
CA PRO A 192 32.55 18.74 -2.91
C PRO A 192 33.58 17.93 -3.70
N GLU A 193 33.13 17.19 -4.71
CA GLU A 193 34.01 16.30 -5.46
C GLU A 193 35.11 17.05 -6.21
N SER A 194 34.83 18.23 -6.77
CA SER A 194 35.83 19.07 -7.43
C SER A 194 36.96 19.47 -6.48
N GLU A 195 36.60 20.01 -5.31
CA GLU A 195 37.57 20.42 -4.28
C GLU A 195 38.37 19.20 -3.76
N ARG A 196 37.72 18.05 -3.63
CA ARG A 196 38.38 16.78 -3.26
C ARG A 196 39.42 16.36 -4.31
N THR A 197 39.09 16.40 -5.60
CA THR A 197 40.03 16.01 -6.66
C THR A 197 41.18 17.00 -6.77
N ASP A 198 40.93 18.29 -6.60
CA ASP A 198 41.97 19.32 -6.65
C ASP A 198 42.96 19.17 -5.50
N THR A 199 42.46 18.95 -4.28
CA THR A 199 43.31 18.68 -3.10
C THR A 199 44.10 17.38 -3.25
N LEU A 200 43.49 16.31 -3.79
CA LEU A 200 44.18 15.06 -4.08
C LEU A 200 45.32 15.24 -5.09
N ASN A 201 45.10 16.01 -6.16
CA ASN A 201 46.12 16.32 -7.15
C ASN A 201 47.27 17.11 -6.53
N LEU A 202 46.97 18.13 -5.72
CA LEU A 202 47.96 18.92 -5.00
C LEU A 202 48.80 18.06 -4.04
N LEU A 203 48.16 17.16 -3.29
CA LEU A 203 48.85 16.24 -2.39
C LEU A 203 49.74 15.25 -3.15
N THR A 204 49.29 14.77 -4.31
CA THR A 204 50.07 13.87 -5.18
C THR A 204 51.32 14.58 -5.71
N GLN A 205 51.20 15.83 -6.16
CA GLN A 205 52.35 16.64 -6.58
C GLN A 205 53.33 16.84 -5.40
N LYS A 206 52.82 17.23 -4.23
CA LYS A 206 53.64 17.38 -3.02
C LYS A 206 54.36 16.08 -2.62
N GLN A 207 53.72 14.93 -2.77
CA GLN A 207 54.34 13.63 -2.52
C GLN A 207 55.54 13.42 -3.46
N THR A 208 55.36 13.67 -4.76
CA THR A 208 56.47 13.55 -5.72
C THR A 208 57.62 14.50 -5.42
N ASP A 209 57.32 15.73 -4.96
CA ASP A 209 58.34 16.71 -4.57
C ASP A 209 59.15 16.26 -3.35
N VAL A 210 58.48 15.74 -2.31
CA VAL A 210 59.14 15.24 -1.09
C VAL A 210 59.99 14.00 -1.40
N ILE A 211 59.47 13.07 -2.21
CA ILE A 211 60.23 11.92 -2.69
C ILE A 211 61.48 12.39 -3.46
N GLY A 212 61.32 13.36 -4.35
CA GLY A 212 62.45 13.95 -5.07
C GLY A 212 63.47 14.61 -4.15
N GLN A 213 63.04 15.26 -3.06
CA GLN A 213 63.95 15.82 -2.05
C GLN A 213 64.74 14.72 -1.33
N ILE A 214 64.08 13.62 -0.93
CA ILE A 214 64.74 12.48 -0.29
C ILE A 214 65.76 11.85 -1.25
N GLN A 215 65.41 11.69 -2.53
CA GLN A 215 66.30 11.13 -3.56
C GLN A 215 67.54 12.00 -3.84
N ARG A 216 67.45 13.32 -3.65
CA ARG A 216 68.58 14.25 -3.79
C ARG A 216 69.55 14.21 -2.61
N LEU A 217 69.19 13.57 -1.50
CA LEU A 217 70.09 13.47 -0.35
C LEU A 217 71.28 12.55 -0.66
N PRO A 218 72.50 12.91 -0.22
CA PRO A 218 73.69 12.09 -0.42
C PRO A 218 73.58 10.74 0.32
N ILE A 219 73.91 9.65 -0.39
CA ILE A 219 73.76 8.25 0.07
C ILE A 219 74.60 7.93 1.33
N GLY A 220 75.77 8.59 1.48
CA GLY A 220 76.74 8.32 2.55
C GLY A 220 76.92 9.42 3.60
N ALA A 221 75.94 10.30 3.82
CA ALA A 221 76.11 11.43 4.74
C ALA A 221 75.66 11.10 6.17
N ASP A 222 76.63 10.73 7.01
CA ASP A 222 76.42 10.37 8.42
C ASP A 222 76.26 11.55 9.39
N THR A 223 76.31 12.79 8.88
CA THR A 223 76.17 13.98 9.73
C THR A 223 74.78 14.05 10.36
N MET A 224 74.70 14.41 11.65
CA MET A 224 73.43 14.54 12.37
C MET A 224 72.43 15.45 11.67
N ARG A 225 72.92 16.52 11.02
CA ARG A 225 72.10 17.45 10.24
C ARG A 225 71.38 16.75 9.08
N VAL A 226 72.09 15.92 8.30
CA VAL A 226 71.49 15.21 7.16
C VAL A 226 70.51 14.13 7.66
N LYS A 227 70.83 13.44 8.75
CA LYS A 227 69.92 12.47 9.40
C LYS A 227 68.61 13.12 9.86
N GLN A 228 68.70 14.25 10.57
CA GLN A 228 67.53 15.02 11.01
C GLN A 228 66.70 15.55 9.84
N HIS A 229 67.36 16.06 8.80
CA HIS A 229 66.67 16.55 7.61
C HIS A 229 65.93 15.42 6.87
N ARG A 230 66.58 14.26 6.69
CA ARG A 230 65.96 13.06 6.12
C ARG A 230 64.74 12.61 6.93
N GLN A 231 64.89 12.50 8.25
CA GLN A 231 63.79 12.11 9.14
C GLN A 231 62.61 13.10 9.05
N SER A 232 62.89 14.39 8.93
CA SER A 232 61.85 15.41 8.71
C SER A 232 61.10 15.19 7.40
N LEU A 233 61.81 14.92 6.29
CA LEU A 233 61.20 14.63 4.99
C LEU A 233 60.40 13.32 5.01
N GLU A 234 60.89 12.26 5.66
CA GLU A 234 60.17 11.00 5.82
C GLU A 234 58.90 11.18 6.65
N LYS A 235 58.95 11.99 7.72
CA LYS A 235 57.76 12.35 8.50
C LYS A 235 56.74 13.11 7.65
N GLN A 236 57.19 14.12 6.90
CA GLN A 236 56.33 14.87 5.99
C GLN A 236 55.74 13.98 4.90
N LEU A 237 56.50 13.00 4.39
CA LEU A 237 56.00 12.03 3.42
C LEU A 237 54.88 11.19 4.02
N GLY A 238 55.05 10.69 5.25
CA GLY A 238 53.99 9.96 5.97
C GLY A 238 52.72 10.79 6.16
N GLU A 239 52.84 12.06 6.57
CA GLU A 239 51.70 12.98 6.71
C GLU A 239 50.97 13.20 5.37
N VAL A 240 51.71 13.34 4.27
CA VAL A 240 51.13 13.50 2.92
C VAL A 240 50.44 12.20 2.46
N GLU A 241 51.03 11.03 2.73
CA GLU A 241 50.44 9.74 2.37
C GLU A 241 49.15 9.45 3.16
N GLU A 242 49.12 9.79 4.44
CA GLU A 242 47.90 9.73 5.25
C GLU A 242 46.81 10.66 4.69
N ALA A 243 47.19 11.89 4.29
CA ALA A 243 46.26 12.81 3.65
C ALA A 243 45.72 12.25 2.32
N ILE A 244 46.59 11.75 1.43
CA ILE A 244 46.19 11.10 0.17
C ILE A 244 45.23 9.93 0.44
N LYS A 245 45.50 9.12 1.45
CA LYS A 245 44.62 8.02 1.87
C LYS A 245 43.25 8.49 2.33
N ILE A 246 43.15 9.68 2.93
CA ILE A 246 41.86 10.29 3.30
C ILE A 246 41.15 10.81 2.03
N PHE A 247 41.82 11.58 1.18
CA PHE A 247 41.22 12.23 0.00
C PHE A 247 40.97 11.30 -1.20
N SER A 248 41.60 10.13 -1.22
CA SER A 248 41.30 9.05 -2.18
C SER A 248 39.96 8.37 -1.93
N ARG A 249 39.36 8.54 -0.74
CA ARG A 249 38.01 8.04 -0.45
C ARG A 249 36.97 8.85 -1.24
N PRO A 250 35.86 8.25 -1.68
CA PRO A 250 34.84 8.96 -2.46
C PRO A 250 34.09 10.03 -1.64
N LYS A 251 33.95 9.82 -0.33
CA LYS A 251 33.31 10.75 0.60
C LYS A 251 34.31 11.21 1.65
N VAL A 252 34.53 12.52 1.72
CA VAL A 252 35.39 13.17 2.72
C VAL A 252 34.56 14.22 3.44
N PHE A 253 34.62 14.22 4.77
CA PHE A 253 33.93 15.19 5.61
C PHE A 253 34.97 16.10 6.27
N VAL A 254 34.75 17.40 6.21
CA VAL A 254 35.63 18.41 6.81
C VAL A 254 34.88 19.09 7.94
N ARG A 255 35.55 19.31 9.07
CA ARG A 255 35.00 20.05 10.20
C ARG A 255 34.82 21.51 9.80
N VAL A 256 33.61 22.04 9.98
CA VAL A 256 33.35 23.47 9.76
C VAL A 256 33.61 24.18 11.07
N GLU A 257 34.55 25.12 11.09
CA GLU A 257 34.76 25.98 12.25
C GLU A 257 33.68 27.06 12.22
N THR A 258 32.71 26.92 13.12
CA THR A 258 31.73 27.97 13.45
C THR A 258 32.32 28.97 14.41
#